data_AF-A0A524JTP2-F1
#
_entry.id   AF-A0A524JTP2-F1
#
_cell.length_a   1.000
_cell.length_b   1.000
_cell.length_c   1.000
_cell.angle_alpha   90.00
_cell.angle_beta   90.00
_cell.angle_gamma   90.00
#
_symmetry.space_group_name_H-M   'P 1'
#
loop_
_entity.id
_entity.type
_entity.pdbx_description
1 polymer ?
#
loop_
_entity_poly.entity_id
_entity_poly.type
_entity_poly.pdbx_seq_one_letter_code
_entity_poly.pdbx_strand_id
1 'polypeptide(L)'
;MSMQTNNGGGRSVLSEINVTPFVDVMLVLLVIFMVTTPILYQGVDVDLPKTDSQPIPSLDRERKVVVTLNSAGEIFIDKEQFSLS
;
A
#
# COMPACT_ATOMS: atom_id res chain seq x y z
N MET A 1 34.47 73.01 11.38
CA MET A 1 34.71 71.56 11.49
C MET A 1 33.80 71.03 12.59
N SER A 2 32.64 70.52 12.21
CA SER A 2 31.68 69.88 13.13
C SER A 2 31.80 68.36 12.96
N MET A 3 32.13 67.67 14.05
CA MET A 3 32.26 66.21 14.06
C MET A 3 30.88 65.58 13.95
N GLN A 4 30.69 64.82 12.88
CA GLN A 4 29.58 63.92 12.66
C GLN A 4 29.84 62.64 13.46
N THR A 5 29.06 62.40 14.50
CA THR A 5 29.07 61.14 15.24
C THR A 5 28.04 60.20 14.61
N ASN A 6 28.54 59.24 13.84
CA ASN A 6 27.75 58.17 13.25
C ASN A 6 27.68 57.01 14.26
N ASN A 7 26.63 56.98 15.07
CA ASN A 7 26.39 55.88 16.00
C ASN A 7 25.71 54.72 15.26
N GLY A 8 26.52 53.80 14.75
CA GLY A 8 26.09 52.53 14.15
C GLY A 8 25.42 51.63 15.20
N GLY A 9 24.12 51.79 15.38
CA GLY A 9 23.29 50.90 16.19
C GLY A 9 23.04 49.59 15.46
N GLY A 10 23.86 48.57 15.73
CA GLY A 10 23.57 47.18 15.41
C GLY A 10 22.31 46.71 16.14
N ARG A 11 21.14 46.96 15.57
CA ARG A 11 19.89 46.35 16.00
C ARG A 11 19.87 44.94 15.43
N SER A 12 20.08 43.94 16.30
CA SER A 12 19.94 42.53 15.95
C SER A 12 18.64 42.30 15.19
N VAL A 13 18.75 41.94 13.92
CA VAL A 13 17.61 41.45 13.15
C VAL A 13 17.32 40.06 13.68
N LEU A 14 16.49 39.97 14.72
CA LEU A 14 15.89 38.72 15.12
C LEU A 14 15.00 38.30 13.95
N SER A 15 15.53 37.45 13.08
CA SER A 15 14.77 36.86 11.98
C SER A 15 13.59 36.11 12.58
N GLU A 16 12.38 36.57 12.29
CA GLU A 16 11.15 35.87 12.64
C GLU A 16 11.24 34.45 12.06
N ILE A 17 11.12 33.43 12.93
CA ILE A 17 11.09 32.05 12.47
C ILE A 17 9.83 31.91 11.62
N ASN A 18 9.99 31.53 10.35
CA ASN A 18 8.83 31.23 9.52
C ASN A 18 8.16 29.96 10.06
N VAL A 19 7.00 30.14 10.71
CA VAL A 19 6.23 29.06 11.33
C VAL A 19 5.52 28.20 10.28
N THR A 20 5.30 28.72 9.07
CA THR A 20 4.54 28.04 8.02
C THR A 20 5.21 26.74 7.53
N PRO A 21 6.53 26.71 7.24
CA PRO A 21 7.24 25.46 6.96
C PRO A 21 7.29 24.50 8.16
N PHE A 22 7.33 25.01 9.39
CA PHE A 22 7.39 24.16 10.58
C PHE A 22 6.08 23.39 10.80
N VAL A 23 4.95 24.09 10.66
CA VAL A 23 3.62 23.49 10.76
C VAL A 23 3.42 22.46 9.64
N ASP A 24 3.89 22.72 8.43
CA ASP A 24 3.82 21.77 7.31
C ASP A 24 4.52 20.43 7.63
N VAL A 25 5.76 20.47 8.14
CA VAL A 25 6.49 19.26 8.56
C VAL A 25 5.76 18.51 9.67
N MET A 26 5.19 19.23 10.65
CA MET A 26 4.42 18.60 11.73
C MET A 26 3.12 17.97 11.23
N LEU A 27 2.41 18.61 10.28
CA LEU A 27 1.18 18.07 9.69
C LEU A 27 1.45 16.83 8.84
N VAL A 28 2.55 16.80 8.08
CA VAL A 28 2.98 15.62 7.30
C VAL A 28 3.18 14.42 8.23
N LEU A 29 3.82 14.60 9.39
CA LEU A 29 4.01 13.52 10.36
C LEU A 29 2.69 12.99 10.93
N LEU A 30 1.71 13.86 11.18
CA LEU A 30 0.37 13.46 11.64
C LEU A 30 -0.38 12.66 10.57
N VAL A 31 -0.29 13.08 9.30
CA VAL A 31 -0.91 12.36 8.18
C VAL A 31 -0.28 10.98 8.01
N ILE A 32 1.05 10.86 8.14
CA ILE A 32 1.73 9.55 8.10
C ILE A 32 1.16 8.62 9.18
N PHE A 33 1.05 9.08 10.44
CA PHE A 33 0.51 8.26 11.52
C PHE A 33 -0.98 7.90 11.33
N MET A 34 -1.79 8.81 10.77
CA MET A 34 -3.19 8.53 10.45
C MET A 34 -3.33 7.45 9.36
N VAL A 35 -2.44 7.45 8.37
CA VAL A 35 -2.49 6.55 7.20
C VAL A 35 -1.83 5.19 7.44
N THR A 36 -0.98 5.03 8.46
CA THR A 36 -0.38 3.72 8.76
C THR A 36 -1.36 2.67 9.30
N THR A 37 -2.46 3.08 9.93
CA THR A 37 -3.46 2.17 10.52
C THR A 37 -4.25 1.31 9.51
N PRO A 38 -4.71 1.80 8.34
CA PRO A 38 -5.50 0.99 7.40
C PRO A 38 -4.78 -0.18 6.73
N ILE A 39 -3.46 -0.35 6.87
CA ILE A 39 -2.73 -1.41 6.13
C ILE A 39 -2.68 -2.74 6.91
N LEU A 40 -3.84 -3.20 7.37
CA LEU A 40 -4.09 -4.58 7.81
C LEU A 40 -5.10 -5.25 6.85
N TYR A 41 -4.81 -5.27 5.54
CA TYR A 41 -5.55 -6.13 4.62
C TYR A 41 -4.87 -7.50 4.56
N GLN A 42 -5.13 -8.34 5.55
CA GLN A 42 -4.74 -9.73 5.51
C GLN A 42 -5.91 -10.55 4.97
N GLY A 43 -5.81 -10.93 3.69
CA GLY A 43 -6.59 -12.01 3.11
C GLY A 43 -7.89 -11.57 2.45
N VAL A 44 -8.10 -12.07 1.25
CA VAL A 44 -9.37 -12.09 0.52
C VAL A 44 -10.44 -12.70 1.42
N ASP A 45 -11.64 -12.11 1.43
CA ASP A 45 -12.82 -12.70 2.04
C ASP A 45 -13.15 -13.99 1.28
N VAL A 46 -12.77 -15.13 1.84
CA VAL A 46 -13.01 -16.45 1.24
C VAL A 46 -14.32 -16.97 1.80
N ASP A 47 -15.35 -17.00 0.97
CA ASP A 47 -16.58 -17.74 1.25
C ASP A 47 -16.24 -19.24 1.29
N LEU A 48 -16.07 -19.79 2.49
CA LEU A 48 -15.94 -21.23 2.65
C LEU A 48 -17.27 -21.89 2.26
N PRO A 49 -17.29 -22.81 1.28
CA PRO A 49 -18.52 -23.52 0.94
C PRO A 49 -18.98 -24.33 2.15
N LYS A 50 -20.24 -24.15 2.53
CA LYS A 50 -20.87 -25.00 3.53
C LYS A 50 -21.05 -26.38 2.91
N THR A 51 -20.16 -27.32 3.25
CA THR A 51 -20.35 -28.72 2.88
C THR A 51 -21.56 -29.26 3.65
N ASP A 52 -22.69 -29.41 2.99
CA ASP A 52 -23.64 -30.43 3.39
C ASP A 52 -22.93 -31.77 3.19
N SER A 53 -22.68 -32.48 4.30
CA SER A 53 -22.10 -33.82 4.31
C SER A 53 -23.07 -34.84 3.72
N GLN A 54 -23.51 -34.62 2.48
CA GLN A 54 -24.08 -35.69 1.68
C GLN A 54 -22.91 -36.57 1.22
N PRO A 55 -22.90 -37.87 1.54
CA PRO A 55 -21.96 -38.78 0.93
C PRO A 55 -22.09 -38.61 -0.58
N ILE A 56 -21.02 -38.18 -1.26
CA ILE A 56 -20.99 -38.13 -2.71
C ILE A 56 -21.35 -39.54 -3.18
N PRO A 57 -22.50 -39.75 -3.84
CA PRO A 57 -22.79 -41.04 -4.44
C PRO A 57 -21.61 -41.31 -5.36
N SER A 58 -20.97 -42.47 -5.22
CA SER A 58 -19.88 -42.89 -6.10
C SER A 58 -20.41 -42.98 -7.53
N LEU A 59 -20.49 -41.81 -8.18
CA LEU A 59 -20.77 -41.67 -9.58
C LEU A 59 -19.46 -41.99 -10.27
N ASP A 60 -19.32 -43.28 -10.50
CA ASP A 60 -18.35 -43.88 -11.38
C ASP A 60 -18.08 -42.98 -12.58
N ARG A 61 -16.77 -42.69 -12.76
CA ARG A 61 -16.13 -41.93 -13.84
C ARG A 61 -15.97 -40.44 -13.57
N GLU A 62 -15.16 -40.15 -12.55
CA GLU A 62 -14.34 -38.94 -12.44
C GLU A 62 -13.59 -38.69 -13.75
N ARG A 63 -14.08 -37.79 -14.60
CA ARG A 63 -13.18 -37.12 -15.55
C ARG A 63 -12.33 -36.14 -14.75
N LYS A 64 -11.19 -36.62 -14.26
CA LYS A 64 -10.16 -35.77 -13.65
C LYS A 64 -9.58 -34.90 -14.75
N VAL A 65 -9.91 -33.62 -14.74
CA VAL A 65 -9.25 -32.64 -15.61
C VAL A 65 -8.07 -32.10 -14.81
N VAL A 66 -6.85 -32.26 -15.34
CA VAL A 66 -5.64 -31.74 -14.68
C VAL A 66 -5.34 -30.36 -15.26
N VAL A 67 -5.43 -29.32 -14.44
CA VAL A 67 -5.04 -27.97 -14.85
C VAL A 67 -3.69 -27.63 -14.23
N THR A 68 -2.69 -27.33 -15.05
CA THR A 68 -1.34 -26.97 -14.63
C THR A 68 -1.04 -25.53 -15.03
N LEU A 69 -0.48 -24.74 -14.10
CA LEU A 69 0.05 -23.40 -14.35
C LEU A 69 1.55 -23.45 -14.06
N ASN A 70 2.39 -23.08 -15.04
CA ASN A 70 3.82 -22.99 -14.82
C ASN A 70 4.25 -21.58 -14.38
N SER A 71 5.51 -21.41 -13.98
CA SER A 71 6.05 -20.12 -13.54
C SER A 71 6.12 -19.06 -14.64
N ALA A 72 5.99 -19.44 -15.91
CA ALA A 72 5.89 -18.53 -17.04
C ALA A 72 4.45 -18.03 -17.29
N GLY A 73 3.48 -18.51 -16.50
CA GLY A 73 2.07 -18.12 -16.60
C GLY A 73 1.29 -18.89 -17.67
N GLU A 74 1.88 -19.95 -18.24
CA GLU A 74 1.23 -20.76 -19.26
C GLU A 74 0.30 -21.80 -18.60
N ILE A 75 -0.92 -21.90 -19.14
CA ILE A 75 -1.95 -22.81 -18.63
C ILE A 75 -1.98 -24.05 -19.51
N PHE A 76 -1.98 -25.22 -18.88
CA PHE A 76 -2.13 -26.51 -19.53
C PHE A 76 -3.36 -27.23 -18.98
N ILE A 77 -4.20 -27.74 -19.86
CA ILE A 77 -5.28 -28.66 -19.51
C ILE A 77 -4.85 -30.04 -20.02
N ASP A 78 -4.65 -30.96 -19.07
CA ASP A 78 -4.00 -32.24 -19.24
C ASP A 78 -2.58 -32.12 -19.82
N LYS A 79 -2.45 -32.12 -21.15
CA LYS A 79 -1.17 -31.97 -21.87
C LYS A 79 -1.23 -30.88 -22.95
N GLU A 80 -2.37 -30.23 -23.11
CA GLU A 80 -2.57 -29.21 -24.13
C GLU A 80 -2.45 -27.83 -23.51
N GLN A 81 -1.67 -26.96 -24.16
CA GLN A 81 -1.50 -25.58 -23.73
C GLN A 81 -2.68 -24.72 -24.19
N PHE A 82 -3.25 -23.95 -23.26
CA PHE A 82 -4.33 -23.00 -23.54
C PHE A 82 -3.83 -21.58 -23.29
N SER A 83 -4.05 -20.69 -24.25
CA SER A 83 -3.87 -19.25 -24.09
C SER A 83 -5.23 -18.60 -23.92
N LEU A 84 -5.43 -17.88 -22.81
CA LEU A 84 -6.57 -16.97 -22.66
C LEU A 84 -6.28 -15.74 -23.52
N SER A 85 -7.16 -15.44 -24.49
CA SER A 85 -7.10 -14.23 -25.33
C SER A 85 -7.63 -13.00 -24.60
#